data_AF-A0A5Y2QAB8-F1
#
_entry.id   AF-A0A5Y2QAB8-F1
#
_cell.length_a   1.000
_cell.length_b   1.000
_cell.length_c   1.000
_cell.angle_alpha   90.00
_cell.angle_beta   90.00
_cell.angle_gamma   90.00
#
_symmetry.space_group_name_H-M   'P 1'
#
loop_
_entity.id
_entity.type
_entity.pdbx_description
1 polymer ?
#
loop_
_entity_poly.entity_id
_entity_poly.type
_entity_poly.pdbx_seq_one_letter_code
_entity_poly.pdbx_strand_id
1 'polypeptide(L)'
;MNDELKNKSGKVKVMYVRSDDDSDKRTHNPRTGKGGGRPAKSRTDGGRRPARDERNNQSRDRKHETSPWRTVSRAPDDETPEKVDHGGISGKSFIDPEVLRRQRAEETRVYGENACQALFQSRPDAIVRAWFIQSVTPRFKEALRWMAANRKAYHVVDEAELAKASGTEHHGGVCFLIKKRNGTTVKQWVKQAADQDCVLALEDVANPHNLGGMMRSCAHFGVKGVVVQDAALLESGAAIRTAEGGAEHVQPITGESIVDILDDFRQAGYTVVTTSSDRGQALFSTTLPEKMVLVLGREYDYLPEAAREPDDLCVKINGTGNVESLNVSVATGVLLAEWWRQNKA
;
A
#
# COMPACT_ATOMS: atom_id res chain seq x y z
N MET A 1 -63.00 21.31 16.25
CA MET A 1 -63.26 19.85 16.39
C MET A 1 -62.12 19.12 15.71
N ASN A 2 -61.32 18.42 16.52
CA ASN A 2 -60.34 17.34 16.26
C ASN A 2 -59.19 17.68 15.29
N ASP A 3 -57.97 17.97 15.70
CA ASP A 3 -57.05 17.34 16.68
C ASP A 3 -56.67 15.90 16.27
N GLU A 4 -55.42 15.70 15.84
CA GLU A 4 -54.61 14.51 16.17
C GLU A 4 -53.14 14.70 15.74
N LEU A 5 -52.36 15.27 16.66
CA LEU A 5 -50.92 15.08 16.79
C LEU A 5 -50.65 13.66 17.31
N LYS A 6 -49.90 12.83 16.55
CA LYS A 6 -49.36 11.56 17.06
C LYS A 6 -47.84 11.60 17.15
N ASN A 7 -47.42 11.81 18.40
CA ASN A 7 -46.10 11.53 18.95
C ASN A 7 -45.59 10.14 18.57
N LYS A 8 -44.36 10.06 18.04
CA LYS A 8 -43.50 8.88 18.20
C LYS A 8 -42.22 9.29 18.93
N SER A 9 -42.25 9.01 20.22
CA SER A 9 -41.14 9.08 21.15
C SER A 9 -40.05 8.06 20.77
N GLY A 10 -39.01 8.51 20.06
CA GLY A 10 -37.75 7.78 19.91
C GLY A 10 -36.80 8.17 21.04
N LYS A 11 -36.47 7.21 21.92
CA LYS A 11 -35.56 7.39 23.07
C LYS A 11 -34.19 7.88 22.59
N VAL A 12 -33.85 9.14 22.84
CA VAL A 12 -32.48 9.67 22.70
C VAL A 12 -31.69 9.22 23.93
N LYS A 13 -30.69 8.36 23.73
CA LYS A 13 -29.77 7.92 24.78
C LYS A 13 -28.62 8.94 24.87
N VAL A 14 -28.83 9.99 25.67
CA VAL A 14 -27.78 10.96 26.03
C VAL A 14 -26.91 10.33 27.12
N MET A 15 -25.66 10.01 26.79
CA MET A 15 -24.68 9.59 27.80
C MET A 15 -23.91 10.84 28.27
N TYR A 16 -24.19 11.27 29.49
CA TYR A 16 -23.32 12.19 30.23
C TYR A 16 -22.13 11.41 30.79
N VAL A 17 -20.91 11.85 30.48
CA VAL A 17 -19.70 11.39 31.16
C VAL A 17 -19.52 12.27 32.39
N ARG A 18 -19.66 11.66 33.58
CA ARG A 18 -19.20 12.26 34.83
C ARG A 18 -17.71 11.95 34.99
N SER A 19 -16.97 13.02 35.21
CA SER A 19 -15.64 13.04 35.81
C SER A 19 -15.72 12.56 37.25
N ASP A 20 -14.87 11.61 37.63
CA ASP A 20 -14.39 11.50 39.00
C ASP A 20 -12.86 11.38 38.96
N ASP A 21 -12.25 12.42 39.51
CA ASP A 21 -10.88 12.47 39.99
C ASP A 21 -10.73 11.61 41.26
N ASP A 22 -9.46 11.38 41.58
CA ASP A 22 -8.85 11.23 42.91
C ASP A 22 -8.33 9.85 43.38
N SER A 23 -6.99 9.81 43.42
CA SER A 23 -6.13 9.37 44.55
C SER A 23 -6.03 7.85 44.84
N ASP A 24 -4.93 7.24 45.29
CA ASP A 24 -3.67 7.75 45.84
C ASP A 24 -2.61 6.60 45.88
N LYS A 25 -1.34 6.97 45.65
CA LYS A 25 -0.08 6.56 46.32
C LYS A 25 0.39 5.09 46.53
N ARG A 26 1.63 4.87 46.02
CA ARG A 26 2.88 4.33 46.67
C ARG A 26 2.82 2.89 47.27
N THR A 27 3.79 2.00 47.07
CA THR A 27 5.19 2.10 47.53
C THR A 27 6.14 1.10 46.84
N HIS A 28 7.42 1.45 46.84
CA HIS A 28 8.58 0.72 46.33
C HIS A 28 9.23 -0.17 47.42
N ASN A 29 10.11 -1.08 46.95
CA ASN A 29 11.36 -1.58 47.59
C ASN A 29 11.41 -3.02 48.21
N PRO A 30 12.61 -3.63 48.43
CA PRO A 30 13.12 -4.80 47.70
C PRO A 30 13.73 -5.89 48.64
N ARG A 31 14.39 -6.94 48.11
CA ARG A 31 15.39 -7.81 48.81
C ARG A 31 16.00 -8.77 47.76
N THR A 32 17.26 -8.68 47.32
CA THR A 32 18.59 -8.97 47.91
C THR A 32 18.85 -10.40 48.40
N GLY A 33 19.88 -11.05 47.80
CA GLY A 33 20.65 -12.19 48.36
C GLY A 33 21.11 -13.21 47.29
N LYS A 34 22.30 -13.06 46.67
CA LYS A 34 23.57 -13.84 46.89
C LYS A 34 23.41 -15.38 46.91
N GLY A 35 24.20 -16.21 46.24
CA GLY A 35 25.47 -16.08 45.51
C GLY A 35 25.76 -17.39 44.74
N GLY A 36 26.53 -17.35 43.65
CA GLY A 36 27.91 -17.88 43.60
C GLY A 36 27.93 -19.24 42.86
N GLY A 37 28.46 -19.35 41.65
CA GLY A 37 29.87 -19.66 41.44
C GLY A 37 30.01 -20.83 40.43
N ARG A 38 30.45 -20.50 39.22
CA ARG A 38 30.94 -21.39 38.13
C ARG A 38 32.17 -22.23 38.61
N PRO A 39 32.67 -23.27 37.90
CA PRO A 39 32.90 -23.26 36.44
C PRO A 39 32.78 -24.58 35.66
N ALA A 40 32.88 -24.41 34.34
CA ALA A 40 32.93 -25.43 33.30
C ALA A 40 34.23 -26.25 33.29
N LYS A 41 34.17 -27.44 32.69
CA LYS A 41 35.32 -28.11 32.06
C LYS A 41 34.94 -28.70 30.70
N SER A 42 35.79 -28.38 29.74
CA SER A 42 35.94 -28.94 28.39
C SER A 42 36.63 -30.31 28.40
N ARG A 43 36.38 -31.12 27.36
CA ARG A 43 37.32 -31.97 26.56
C ARG A 43 36.53 -33.11 25.89
N THR A 44 36.26 -33.02 24.59
CA THR A 44 37.04 -33.56 23.43
C THR A 44 36.99 -35.08 23.26
N ASP A 45 36.50 -35.43 22.06
CA ASP A 45 36.99 -36.47 21.13
C ASP A 45 36.35 -37.87 21.13
N GLY A 46 36.20 -38.40 19.91
CA GLY A 46 36.22 -39.84 19.68
C GLY A 46 34.93 -40.54 19.26
N GLY A 47 34.54 -40.37 17.98
CA GLY A 47 34.42 -41.48 17.04
C GLY A 47 33.27 -42.53 17.12
N ARG A 48 32.89 -42.95 15.91
CA ARG A 48 32.25 -44.22 15.50
C ARG A 48 30.72 -44.30 15.47
N ARG A 49 30.20 -44.19 14.24
CA ARG A 49 29.01 -44.90 13.77
C ARG A 49 29.17 -46.42 13.98
N PRO A 50 28.09 -47.14 14.31
CA PRO A 50 27.91 -48.48 13.81
C PRO A 50 26.64 -48.60 12.96
N ALA A 51 26.64 -49.71 12.22
CA ALA A 51 25.85 -50.01 11.06
C ALA A 51 24.43 -50.51 11.37
N ARG A 52 23.63 -50.42 10.31
CA ARG A 52 22.43 -51.18 9.96
C ARG A 52 22.49 -52.64 10.43
N ASP A 53 21.46 -53.06 11.15
CA ASP A 53 21.03 -54.46 11.22
C ASP A 53 19.51 -54.57 11.17
N GLU A 54 19.07 -55.58 10.44
CA GLU A 54 17.70 -55.91 10.10
C GLU A 54 17.01 -56.76 11.19
N ARG A 55 15.69 -56.55 11.30
CA ARG A 55 14.65 -57.46 11.84
C ARG A 55 14.68 -57.76 13.35
N ASN A 56 13.67 -57.23 14.06
CA ASN A 56 12.69 -58.13 14.66
C ASN A 56 11.33 -57.46 14.86
N ASN A 57 10.30 -58.26 14.61
CA ASN A 57 8.88 -57.99 14.65
C ASN A 57 8.39 -57.89 16.10
N GLN A 58 7.81 -56.76 16.51
CA GLN A 58 6.99 -56.72 17.73
C GLN A 58 5.92 -55.62 17.63
N SER A 59 4.68 -56.10 17.54
CA SER A 59 3.42 -55.37 17.69
C SER A 59 3.45 -54.39 18.86
N ARG A 60 3.20 -53.10 18.57
CA ARG A 60 2.68 -52.13 19.53
C ARG A 60 1.72 -51.19 18.82
N ASP A 61 0.45 -51.30 19.22
CA ASP A 61 -0.61 -50.33 19.00
C ASP A 61 -0.12 -48.89 19.12
N ARG A 62 -0.19 -48.14 18.01
CA ARG A 62 -0.09 -46.68 18.01
C ARG A 62 -1.36 -46.12 17.39
N LYS A 63 -2.17 -45.48 18.25
CA LYS A 63 -3.25 -44.56 17.89
C LYS A 63 -2.78 -43.66 16.75
N HIS A 64 -3.46 -43.75 15.60
CA HIS A 64 -3.12 -43.00 14.41
C HIS A 64 -3.66 -41.57 14.52
N GLU A 65 -2.75 -40.62 14.36
CA GLU A 65 -2.99 -39.19 14.25
C GLU A 65 -3.86 -38.88 13.02
N THR A 66 -4.92 -38.12 13.22
CA THR A 66 -5.74 -37.56 12.13
C THR A 66 -4.97 -36.45 11.42
N SER A 67 -4.45 -36.71 10.23
CA SER A 67 -3.88 -35.68 9.36
C SER A 67 -5.00 -34.80 8.76
N PRO A 68 -4.83 -33.46 8.67
CA PRO A 68 -5.88 -32.51 8.26
C PRO A 68 -6.13 -32.43 6.75
N TRP A 69 -5.53 -33.32 5.96
CA TRP A 69 -5.62 -33.33 4.49
C TRP A 69 -6.16 -34.65 3.94
N ARG A 70 -7.18 -35.22 4.60
CA ARG A 70 -7.90 -36.38 4.04
C ARG A 70 -9.10 -35.89 3.25
N THR A 71 -9.00 -35.98 1.92
CA THR A 71 -10.13 -35.80 1.00
C THR A 71 -11.11 -36.96 1.21
N VAL A 72 -12.26 -36.69 1.82
CA VAL A 72 -13.33 -37.68 1.96
C VAL A 72 -14.24 -37.54 0.74
N SER A 73 -14.10 -38.45 -0.22
CA SER A 73 -15.06 -38.61 -1.30
C SER A 73 -16.35 -39.15 -0.70
N ARG A 74 -17.43 -38.35 -0.70
CA ARG A 74 -18.74 -38.72 -0.17
C ARG A 74 -19.59 -39.35 -1.27
N ALA A 75 -20.31 -40.43 -0.96
CA ALA A 75 -21.22 -41.09 -1.89
C ALA A 75 -22.53 -40.27 -2.09
N PRO A 76 -23.29 -40.49 -3.18
CA PRO A 76 -24.35 -39.57 -3.63
C PRO A 76 -25.62 -39.50 -2.77
N ASP A 77 -25.82 -40.40 -1.80
CA ASP A 77 -27.14 -40.62 -1.16
C ASP A 77 -27.19 -40.24 0.33
N ASP A 78 -26.40 -39.26 0.78
CA ASP A 78 -26.44 -38.78 2.18
C ASP A 78 -27.50 -37.67 2.32
N GLU A 79 -28.78 -38.06 2.46
CA GLU A 79 -29.90 -37.16 2.75
C GLU A 79 -29.70 -36.50 4.12
N THR A 80 -29.35 -35.21 4.11
CA THR A 80 -29.39 -34.39 5.31
C THR A 80 -30.82 -33.88 5.52
N PRO A 81 -31.37 -33.92 6.74
CA PRO A 81 -32.69 -33.33 6.99
C PRO A 81 -32.61 -31.83 6.72
N GLU A 82 -33.44 -31.35 5.80
CA GLU A 82 -33.59 -29.94 5.50
C GLU A 82 -33.86 -29.17 6.79
N LYS A 83 -32.98 -28.21 7.12
CA LYS A 83 -33.25 -27.26 8.19
C LYS A 83 -34.46 -26.45 7.79
N VAL A 84 -35.53 -26.55 8.60
CA VAL A 84 -36.76 -25.81 8.43
C VAL A 84 -36.44 -24.32 8.35
N ASP A 85 -36.74 -23.72 7.20
CA ASP A 85 -36.55 -22.31 6.91
C ASP A 85 -37.46 -21.47 7.83
N HIS A 86 -36.87 -20.86 8.85
CA HIS A 86 -37.57 -19.86 9.65
C HIS A 86 -37.60 -18.59 8.81
N GLY A 87 -38.74 -18.28 8.19
CA GLY A 87 -39.00 -17.21 7.22
C GLY A 87 -38.69 -15.77 7.67
N GLY A 88 -37.47 -15.52 8.11
CA GLY A 88 -36.84 -14.21 8.11
C GLY A 88 -36.32 -13.93 6.71
N ILE A 89 -36.16 -12.64 6.38
CA ILE A 89 -35.64 -12.17 5.09
C ILE A 89 -34.17 -12.64 4.96
N SER A 90 -33.96 -13.89 4.58
CA SER A 90 -32.67 -14.51 4.28
C SER A 90 -32.41 -14.37 2.78
N GLY A 91 -32.48 -13.15 2.28
CA GLY A 91 -31.89 -12.84 1.00
C GLY A 91 -30.39 -12.68 1.21
N LYS A 92 -29.58 -13.67 0.78
CA LYS A 92 -28.21 -13.34 0.38
C LYS A 92 -28.37 -12.23 -0.65
N SER A 93 -27.96 -11.01 -0.30
CA SER A 93 -28.04 -9.87 -1.22
C SER A 93 -27.30 -10.26 -2.49
N PHE A 94 -28.06 -10.63 -3.53
CA PHE A 94 -27.54 -10.98 -4.83
C PHE A 94 -27.11 -9.66 -5.48
N ILE A 95 -25.89 -9.24 -5.16
CA ILE A 95 -25.26 -8.10 -5.79
C ILE A 95 -24.82 -8.60 -7.17
N ASP A 96 -25.30 -7.94 -8.22
CA ASP A 96 -24.90 -8.23 -9.59
C ASP A 96 -23.37 -8.22 -9.70
N PRO A 97 -22.74 -9.33 -10.13
CA PRO A 97 -21.29 -9.42 -10.32
C PRO A 97 -20.72 -8.32 -11.21
N GLU A 98 -21.48 -7.83 -12.19
CA GLU A 98 -21.06 -6.75 -13.08
C GLU A 98 -20.98 -5.41 -12.36
N VAL A 99 -21.95 -5.12 -11.50
CA VAL A 99 -21.94 -3.93 -10.62
C VAL A 99 -20.77 -3.99 -9.65
N LEU A 100 -20.48 -5.16 -9.07
CA LEU A 100 -19.35 -5.33 -8.16
C LEU A 100 -18.00 -5.15 -8.88
N ARG A 101 -17.87 -5.64 -10.12
CA ARG A 101 -16.69 -5.41 -10.97
C ARG A 101 -16.51 -3.93 -11.28
N ARG A 102 -17.57 -3.25 -11.68
CA ARG A 102 -17.54 -1.81 -11.97
C ARG A 102 -17.15 -1.00 -10.72
N GLN A 103 -17.74 -1.30 -9.56
CA GLN A 103 -17.37 -0.66 -8.30
C GLN A 103 -15.89 -0.89 -7.95
N ARG A 104 -15.37 -2.12 -8.11
CA ARG A 104 -13.94 -2.39 -7.87
C ARG A 104 -13.00 -1.73 -8.87
N ALA A 105 -13.48 -1.51 -10.10
CA ALA A 105 -12.74 -0.78 -11.11
C ALA A 105 -12.67 0.71 -10.76
N GLU A 106 -13.79 1.31 -10.36
CA GLU A 106 -13.94 2.75 -10.08
C GLU A 106 -13.52 3.15 -8.66
N GLU A 107 -13.57 2.25 -7.69
CA GLU A 107 -13.34 2.54 -6.28
C GLU A 107 -12.14 1.78 -5.71
N THR A 108 -11.46 2.41 -4.76
CA THR A 108 -10.33 1.82 -4.02
C THR A 108 -10.43 2.17 -2.55
N ARG A 109 -9.77 1.36 -1.71
CA ARG A 109 -9.67 1.59 -0.27
C ARG A 109 -8.33 2.23 0.04
N VAL A 110 -8.36 3.40 0.66
CA VAL A 110 -7.18 4.11 1.16
C VAL A 110 -7.18 4.05 2.68
N TYR A 111 -6.02 3.80 3.27
CA TYR A 111 -5.86 3.64 4.70
C TYR A 111 -4.49 4.16 5.13
N GLY A 112 -4.31 4.35 6.44
CA GLY A 112 -3.17 5.06 7.01
C GLY A 112 -3.46 6.55 7.21
N GLU A 113 -3.07 7.05 8.37
CA GLU A 113 -3.45 8.37 8.85
C GLU A 113 -3.01 9.51 7.92
N ASN A 114 -1.72 9.60 7.62
CA ASN A 114 -1.16 10.65 6.77
C ASN A 114 -1.76 10.63 5.36
N ALA A 115 -1.93 9.44 4.80
CA ALA A 115 -2.52 9.26 3.47
C ALA A 115 -3.99 9.72 3.43
N CYS A 116 -4.80 9.30 4.39
CA CYS A 116 -6.20 9.73 4.50
C CYS A 116 -6.32 11.23 4.74
N GLN A 117 -5.45 11.81 5.57
CA GLN A 117 -5.48 13.25 5.85
C GLN A 117 -5.12 14.09 4.61
N ALA A 118 -4.05 13.72 3.90
CA ALA A 118 -3.67 14.38 2.65
C ALA A 118 -4.77 14.25 1.58
N LEU A 119 -5.39 13.07 1.45
CA LEU A 119 -6.48 12.86 0.51
C LEU A 119 -7.68 13.76 0.82
N PHE A 120 -8.06 13.86 2.10
CA PHE A 120 -9.16 14.72 2.52
C PHE A 120 -8.85 16.20 2.22
N GLN A 121 -7.61 16.65 2.38
CA GLN A 121 -7.20 18.03 2.07
C GLN A 121 -7.18 18.31 0.57
N SER A 122 -6.77 17.33 -0.24
CA SER A 122 -6.61 17.49 -1.69
C SER A 122 -7.93 17.33 -2.46
N ARG A 123 -8.70 16.28 -2.15
CA ARG A 123 -9.88 15.87 -2.93
C ARG A 123 -10.97 15.22 -2.07
N PRO A 124 -11.58 15.97 -1.12
CA PRO A 124 -12.58 15.41 -0.21
C PRO A 124 -13.81 14.83 -0.94
N ASP A 125 -14.16 15.36 -2.11
CA ASP A 125 -15.29 14.90 -2.92
C ASP A 125 -15.14 13.47 -3.45
N ALA A 126 -13.90 12.98 -3.59
CA ALA A 126 -13.60 11.63 -4.02
C ALA A 126 -14.03 10.58 -2.98
N ILE A 127 -14.20 10.98 -1.72
CA ILE A 127 -14.60 10.07 -0.64
C ILE A 127 -16.06 9.64 -0.83
N VAL A 128 -16.26 8.34 -0.92
CA VAL A 128 -17.58 7.68 -1.00
C VAL A 128 -18.06 7.31 0.41
N ARG A 129 -17.17 6.72 1.21
CA ARG A 129 -17.45 6.28 2.58
C ARG A 129 -16.17 6.27 3.42
N ALA A 130 -16.29 6.46 4.73
CA ALA A 130 -15.16 6.38 5.66
C ALA A 130 -15.44 5.50 6.89
N TRP A 131 -14.39 4.92 7.45
CA TRP A 131 -14.40 4.20 8.72
C TRP A 131 -13.27 4.72 9.61
N PHE A 132 -13.55 4.84 10.90
CA PHE A 132 -12.63 5.35 11.90
C PHE A 132 -12.69 4.50 13.17
N ILE A 133 -11.55 4.29 13.82
CA ILE A 133 -11.53 3.87 15.23
C ILE A 133 -11.71 5.11 16.11
N GLN A 134 -12.38 4.94 17.25
CA GLN A 134 -12.64 6.02 18.21
C GLN A 134 -11.39 6.86 18.54
N SER A 135 -10.22 6.23 18.69
CA SER A 135 -8.95 6.87 19.05
C SER A 135 -8.41 7.86 18.02
N VAL A 136 -8.69 7.67 16.72
CA VAL A 136 -8.22 8.58 15.66
C VAL A 136 -9.20 9.70 15.34
N THR A 137 -10.47 9.57 15.76
CA THR A 137 -11.51 10.58 15.51
C THR A 137 -11.12 12.03 15.88
N PRO A 138 -10.32 12.29 16.95
CA PRO A 138 -9.92 13.66 17.27
C PRO A 138 -9.03 14.31 16.20
N ARG A 139 -8.26 13.50 15.46
CA ARG A 139 -7.37 13.95 14.37
C ARG A 139 -8.14 14.21 13.07
N PHE A 140 -9.29 13.57 12.91
CA PHE A 140 -10.16 13.69 11.73
C PHE A 140 -11.44 14.52 11.98
N LYS A 141 -11.45 15.41 12.97
CA LYS A 141 -12.63 16.25 13.31
C LYS A 141 -13.17 17.04 12.12
N GLU A 142 -12.28 17.64 11.33
CA GLU A 142 -12.67 18.41 10.14
C GLU A 142 -13.29 17.51 9.07
N ALA A 143 -12.70 16.35 8.81
CA ALA A 143 -13.22 15.36 7.88
C ALA A 143 -14.61 14.85 8.30
N LEU A 144 -14.81 14.55 9.58
CA LEU A 144 -16.11 14.12 10.11
C LEU A 144 -17.18 15.20 9.96
N ARG A 145 -16.85 16.46 10.28
CA ARG A 145 -17.77 17.60 10.09
C ARG A 145 -18.12 17.80 8.62
N TRP A 146 -17.14 17.75 7.73
CA TRP A 146 -17.34 17.89 6.29
C TRP A 146 -18.20 16.76 5.74
N MET A 147 -17.96 15.50 6.16
CA MET A 147 -18.76 14.36 5.74
C MET A 147 -20.22 14.47 6.19
N ALA A 148 -20.45 14.90 7.43
CA ALA A 148 -21.81 15.14 7.94
C ALA A 148 -22.53 16.25 7.14
N ALA A 149 -21.85 17.37 6.88
CA ALA A 149 -22.41 18.47 6.09
C ALA A 149 -22.73 18.08 4.64
N ASN A 150 -21.91 17.22 4.03
CA ASN A 150 -22.07 16.75 2.65
C ASN A 150 -22.84 15.43 2.52
N ARG A 151 -23.44 14.93 3.62
CA ARG A 151 -24.20 13.68 3.66
C ARG A 151 -23.41 12.47 3.14
N LYS A 152 -22.10 12.44 3.39
CA LYS A 152 -21.21 11.31 3.10
C LYS A 152 -21.30 10.29 4.24
N ALA A 153 -21.35 9.00 3.90
CA ALA A 153 -21.44 7.95 4.89
C ALA A 153 -20.12 7.79 5.66
N TYR A 154 -20.17 7.76 6.98
CA TYR A 154 -19.02 7.40 7.82
C TYR A 154 -19.45 6.55 9.01
N HIS A 155 -18.53 5.70 9.48
CA HIS A 155 -18.75 4.82 10.62
C HIS A 155 -17.60 4.94 11.62
N VAL A 156 -17.94 4.96 12.91
CA VAL A 156 -16.96 4.72 13.97
C VAL A 156 -17.12 3.28 14.42
N VAL A 157 -16.05 2.49 14.26
CA VAL A 157 -16.05 1.03 14.38
C VAL A 157 -14.93 0.57 15.30
N ASP A 158 -14.96 -0.70 15.69
CA ASP A 158 -13.83 -1.33 16.36
C ASP A 158 -12.73 -1.75 15.38
N GLU A 159 -11.62 -2.26 15.91
CA GLU A 159 -10.46 -2.66 15.12
C GLU A 159 -10.74 -3.86 14.21
N ALA A 160 -11.56 -4.82 14.66
CA ALA A 160 -11.90 -6.01 13.87
C ALA A 160 -12.81 -5.68 12.68
N GLU A 161 -13.76 -4.77 12.87
CA GLU A 161 -14.61 -4.24 11.82
C GLU A 161 -13.81 -3.38 10.83
N LEU A 162 -12.88 -2.55 11.33
CA LEU A 162 -12.02 -1.76 10.45
C LEU A 162 -11.12 -2.65 9.60
N ALA A 163 -10.51 -3.70 10.16
CA ALA A 163 -9.69 -4.65 9.41
C ALA A 163 -10.48 -5.33 8.27
N LYS A 164 -11.76 -5.64 8.50
CA LYS A 164 -12.65 -6.15 7.44
C LYS A 164 -12.94 -5.08 6.38
N ALA A 165 -13.18 -3.84 6.81
CA ALA A 165 -13.50 -2.72 5.92
C ALA A 165 -12.29 -2.29 5.06
N SER A 166 -11.08 -2.27 5.61
CA SER A 166 -9.85 -1.95 4.89
C SER A 166 -9.34 -3.15 4.06
N GLY A 167 -9.55 -4.37 4.53
CA GLY A 167 -8.93 -5.58 3.99
C GLY A 167 -7.48 -5.79 4.47
N THR A 168 -7.05 -5.06 5.50
CA THR A 168 -5.70 -5.16 6.09
C THR A 168 -5.68 -4.69 7.54
N GLU A 169 -4.85 -5.33 8.37
CA GLU A 169 -4.60 -4.91 9.76
C GLU A 169 -3.74 -3.62 9.82
N HIS A 170 -3.04 -3.27 8.74
CA HIS A 170 -2.17 -2.09 8.69
C HIS A 170 -2.92 -0.78 8.38
N HIS A 171 -4.18 -0.67 8.80
CA HIS A 171 -5.06 0.45 8.47
C HIS A 171 -4.75 1.75 9.23
N GLY A 172 -4.06 1.69 10.38
CA GLY A 172 -3.72 2.89 11.16
C GLY A 172 -4.95 3.65 11.69
N GLY A 173 -5.99 2.93 12.10
CA GLY A 173 -7.23 3.48 12.66
C GLY A 173 -8.20 4.16 11.69
N VAL A 174 -7.89 4.29 10.40
CA VAL A 174 -8.75 4.96 9.41
C VAL A 174 -8.76 4.24 8.07
N CYS A 175 -9.90 4.23 7.39
CA CYS A 175 -10.03 3.75 6.01
C CYS A 175 -11.07 4.57 5.26
N PHE A 176 -10.73 5.03 4.05
CA PHE A 176 -11.64 5.67 3.11
C PHE A 176 -11.87 4.77 1.90
N LEU A 177 -13.13 4.61 1.52
CA LEU A 177 -13.51 4.16 0.19
C LEU A 177 -13.62 5.40 -0.69
N ILE A 178 -12.82 5.44 -1.77
CA ILE A 178 -12.72 6.59 -2.65
C ILE A 178 -12.96 6.18 -4.10
N LYS A 179 -13.30 7.15 -4.95
CA LYS A 179 -13.20 7.01 -6.40
C LYS A 179 -11.75 7.19 -6.85
N LYS A 180 -11.27 6.28 -7.71
CA LYS A 180 -9.92 6.35 -8.30
C LYS A 180 -9.80 7.54 -9.24
N ARG A 181 -8.58 8.05 -9.37
CA ARG A 181 -8.23 9.02 -10.42
C ARG A 181 -8.00 8.28 -11.74
N ASN A 182 -8.40 8.92 -12.83
CA ASN A 182 -8.03 8.48 -14.17
C ASN A 182 -6.63 9.03 -14.52
N GLY A 183 -5.89 8.28 -15.34
CA GLY A 183 -4.66 8.78 -15.94
C GLY A 183 -4.90 9.93 -16.91
N THR A 184 -3.89 10.76 -17.10
CA THR A 184 -3.81 11.70 -18.24
C THR A 184 -2.98 11.09 -19.35
N THR A 185 -3.21 11.49 -20.60
CA THR A 185 -2.33 11.06 -21.69
C THR A 185 -1.05 11.89 -21.74
N VAL A 186 0.01 11.35 -22.35
CA VAL A 186 1.27 12.11 -22.59
C VAL A 186 0.99 13.40 -23.35
N LYS A 187 0.16 13.33 -24.40
CA LYS A 187 -0.26 14.49 -25.21
C LYS A 187 -0.99 15.57 -24.40
N GLN A 188 -1.73 15.20 -23.36
CA GLN A 188 -2.36 16.16 -22.45
C GLN A 188 -1.36 16.73 -21.45
N TRP A 189 -0.44 15.91 -20.95
CA TRP A 189 0.62 16.32 -20.03
C TRP A 189 1.52 17.38 -20.64
N VAL A 190 2.11 17.08 -21.81
CA VAL A 190 3.11 17.95 -22.45
C VAL A 190 2.56 19.32 -22.84
N LYS A 191 1.25 19.48 -23.01
CA LYS A 191 0.59 20.77 -23.27
C LYS A 191 0.60 21.71 -22.06
N GLN A 192 0.72 21.16 -20.86
CA GLN A 192 0.67 21.89 -19.59
C GLN A 192 2.04 21.90 -18.90
N ALA A 193 3.00 21.15 -19.42
CA ALA A 193 4.33 21.05 -18.86
C ALA A 193 5.09 22.38 -18.99
N ALA A 194 5.85 22.71 -17.94
CA ALA A 194 6.76 23.84 -17.95
C ALA A 194 8.01 23.53 -18.79
N ASP A 195 8.80 24.56 -19.09
CA ASP A 195 10.10 24.40 -19.76
C ASP A 195 11.07 23.56 -18.92
N GLN A 196 10.93 23.62 -17.60
CA GLN A 196 11.63 22.77 -16.66
C GLN A 196 10.65 21.78 -16.02
N ASP A 197 10.75 20.51 -16.41
CA ASP A 197 9.87 19.45 -15.95
C ASP A 197 10.59 18.11 -15.87
N CYS A 198 10.31 17.35 -14.82
CA CYS A 198 10.80 15.99 -14.67
C CYS A 198 9.60 15.06 -14.54
N VAL A 199 9.58 14.02 -15.37
CA VAL A 199 8.58 12.96 -15.34
C VAL A 199 9.29 11.65 -15.04
N LEU A 200 8.73 10.86 -14.14
CA LEU A 200 9.22 9.52 -13.88
C LEU A 200 8.48 8.52 -14.77
N ALA A 201 9.17 7.69 -15.53
CA ALA A 201 8.58 6.62 -16.32
C ALA A 201 8.94 5.24 -15.75
N LEU A 202 7.91 4.46 -15.42
CA LEU A 202 8.07 3.16 -14.78
C LEU A 202 7.80 2.02 -15.77
N GLU A 203 8.79 1.16 -15.95
CA GLU A 203 8.66 -0.08 -16.74
C GLU A 203 8.76 -1.28 -15.80
N ASP A 204 7.75 -2.16 -15.83
CA ASP A 204 7.66 -3.39 -15.01
C ASP A 204 7.78 -3.18 -13.48
N VAL A 205 7.42 -1.99 -12.98
CA VAL A 205 7.34 -1.71 -11.54
C VAL A 205 5.90 -1.80 -11.07
N ALA A 206 5.51 -2.94 -10.50
CA ALA A 206 4.16 -3.17 -9.99
C ALA A 206 4.06 -3.26 -8.45
N ASN A 207 5.19 -3.37 -7.74
CA ASN A 207 5.18 -3.55 -6.28
C ASN A 207 4.65 -2.28 -5.56
N PRO A 208 3.55 -2.35 -4.79
CA PRO A 208 2.96 -1.17 -4.16
C PRO A 208 3.87 -0.43 -3.18
N HIS A 209 4.78 -1.13 -2.49
CA HIS A 209 5.72 -0.48 -1.58
C HIS A 209 6.76 0.34 -2.33
N ASN A 210 7.29 -0.19 -3.43
CA ASN A 210 8.19 0.57 -4.30
C ASN A 210 7.47 1.77 -4.92
N LEU A 211 6.27 1.56 -5.48
CA LEU A 211 5.45 2.63 -6.05
C LEU A 211 5.15 3.74 -5.04
N GLY A 212 4.76 3.38 -3.81
CA GLY A 212 4.52 4.35 -2.75
C GLY A 212 5.77 5.13 -2.35
N GLY A 213 6.92 4.45 -2.23
CA GLY A 213 8.21 5.11 -1.97
C GLY A 213 8.60 6.08 -3.08
N MET A 214 8.43 5.66 -4.34
CA MET A 214 8.69 6.50 -5.51
C MET A 214 7.76 7.72 -5.55
N MET A 215 6.44 7.54 -5.35
CA MET A 215 5.49 8.66 -5.28
C MET A 215 5.84 9.65 -4.16
N ARG A 216 6.31 9.16 -3.01
CA ARG A 216 6.76 10.02 -1.91
C ARG A 216 7.99 10.84 -2.30
N SER A 217 8.98 10.21 -2.94
CA SER A 217 10.16 10.91 -3.46
C SER A 217 9.79 11.92 -4.55
N CYS A 218 8.90 11.56 -5.48
CA CYS A 218 8.39 12.46 -6.50
C CYS A 218 7.74 13.70 -5.89
N ALA A 219 6.81 13.50 -4.96
CA ALA A 219 6.14 14.60 -4.26
C ALA A 219 7.13 15.51 -3.51
N HIS A 220 8.15 14.92 -2.88
CA HIS A 220 9.16 15.68 -2.13
C HIS A 220 10.03 16.57 -3.04
N PHE A 221 10.44 16.06 -4.21
CA PHE A 221 11.28 16.79 -5.16
C PHE A 221 10.49 17.58 -6.22
N GLY A 222 9.16 17.64 -6.09
CA GLY A 222 8.28 18.41 -6.99
C GLY A 222 8.04 17.77 -8.36
N VAL A 223 8.34 16.47 -8.52
CA VAL A 223 7.99 15.66 -9.70
C VAL A 223 6.52 15.30 -9.63
N LYS A 224 5.74 15.76 -10.60
CA LYS A 224 4.27 15.63 -10.59
C LYS A 224 3.76 14.51 -11.48
N GLY A 225 4.52 14.12 -12.50
CA GLY A 225 4.11 13.12 -13.48
C GLY A 225 4.78 11.78 -13.26
N VAL A 226 3.98 10.71 -13.21
CA VAL A 226 4.50 9.33 -13.20
C VAL A 226 3.81 8.53 -14.31
N VAL A 227 4.59 8.08 -15.29
CA VAL A 227 4.12 7.20 -16.36
C VAL A 227 4.01 5.77 -15.85
N VAL A 228 2.83 5.17 -16.05
CA VAL A 228 2.53 3.77 -15.77
C VAL A 228 1.65 3.20 -16.88
N GLN A 229 1.70 1.87 -17.07
CA GLN A 229 0.80 1.17 -18.01
C GLN A 229 -0.66 1.22 -17.54
N ASP A 230 -0.89 1.14 -16.22
CA ASP A 230 -2.21 1.23 -15.60
C ASP A 230 -2.18 2.21 -14.43
N ALA A 231 -2.99 3.27 -14.52
CA ALA A 231 -3.15 4.27 -13.46
C ALA A 231 -3.60 3.66 -12.12
N ALA A 232 -4.30 2.52 -12.13
CA ALA A 232 -4.77 1.85 -10.93
C ALA A 232 -3.62 1.34 -10.03
N LEU A 233 -2.42 1.14 -10.58
CA LEU A 233 -1.23 0.74 -9.80
C LEU A 233 -0.87 1.78 -8.73
N LEU A 234 -0.89 3.06 -9.11
CA LEU A 234 -0.62 4.18 -8.19
C LEU A 234 -1.77 4.40 -7.20
N GLU A 235 -3.00 4.02 -7.57
CA GLU A 235 -4.20 4.16 -6.73
C GLU A 235 -4.46 2.94 -5.83
N SER A 236 -3.49 2.04 -5.67
CA SER A 236 -3.61 0.94 -4.71
C SER A 236 -3.48 1.43 -3.27
N GLY A 237 -4.30 0.90 -2.35
CA GLY A 237 -4.29 1.31 -0.94
C GLY A 237 -2.92 1.16 -0.26
N ALA A 238 -2.16 0.11 -0.63
CA ALA A 238 -0.82 -0.12 -0.11
C ALA A 238 0.21 0.91 -0.63
N ALA A 239 0.12 1.30 -1.90
CA ALA A 239 1.00 2.32 -2.47
C ALA A 239 0.68 3.71 -1.89
N ILE A 240 -0.59 4.08 -1.83
CA ILE A 240 -1.04 5.35 -1.25
C ILE A 240 -0.64 5.46 0.22
N ARG A 241 -0.82 4.38 1.01
CA ARG A 241 -0.35 4.33 2.40
C ARG A 241 1.15 4.58 2.50
N THR A 242 1.93 3.86 1.70
CA THR A 242 3.40 3.96 1.72
C THR A 242 3.89 5.33 1.28
N ALA A 243 3.14 6.02 0.41
CA ALA A 243 3.45 7.37 -0.02
C ALA A 243 3.23 8.44 1.06
N GLU A 244 2.54 8.13 2.16
CA GLU A 244 2.27 9.02 3.30
C GLU A 244 1.71 10.40 2.88
N GLY A 245 0.82 10.41 1.89
CA GLY A 245 0.21 11.62 1.31
C GLY A 245 0.87 12.12 0.03
N GLY A 246 2.08 11.66 -0.30
CA GLY A 246 2.77 12.01 -1.54
C GLY A 246 1.99 11.64 -2.81
N ALA A 247 1.17 10.59 -2.76
CA ALA A 247 0.31 10.18 -3.88
C ALA A 247 -0.66 11.28 -4.34
N GLU A 248 -1.04 12.21 -3.46
CA GLU A 248 -1.96 13.31 -3.80
C GLU A 248 -1.27 14.44 -4.58
N HIS A 249 0.07 14.44 -4.65
CA HIS A 249 0.87 15.40 -5.40
C HIS A 249 1.37 14.85 -6.75
N VAL A 250 1.05 13.60 -7.04
CA VAL A 250 1.47 12.89 -8.25
C VAL A 250 0.24 12.53 -9.09
N GLN A 251 0.40 12.64 -10.40
CA GLN A 251 -0.60 12.29 -11.40
C GLN A 251 -0.10 11.13 -12.28
N PRO A 252 -0.90 10.06 -12.45
CA PRO A 252 -0.60 9.01 -13.40
C PRO A 252 -0.70 9.52 -14.84
N ILE A 253 0.33 9.23 -15.63
CA ILE A 253 0.36 9.41 -17.08
C ILE A 253 0.27 8.01 -17.71
N THR A 254 -0.64 7.82 -18.65
CA THR A 254 -0.85 6.52 -19.32
C THR A 254 -0.65 6.67 -20.82
N GLY A 255 -0.15 5.61 -21.45
CA GLY A 255 -0.03 5.49 -22.91
C GLY A 255 -0.06 4.02 -23.34
N GLU A 256 -0.07 3.78 -24.64
CA GLU A 256 -0.26 2.43 -25.20
C GLU A 256 1.03 1.59 -25.12
N SER A 257 2.17 2.18 -25.45
CA SER A 257 3.48 1.54 -25.37
C SER A 257 4.54 2.50 -24.84
N ILE A 258 5.60 1.96 -24.22
CA ILE A 258 6.72 2.79 -23.75
C ILE A 258 7.44 3.48 -24.91
N VAL A 259 7.45 2.88 -26.10
CA VAL A 259 8.05 3.46 -27.31
C VAL A 259 7.32 4.74 -27.67
N ASP A 260 6.00 4.66 -27.85
CA ASP A 260 5.18 5.82 -28.24
C ASP A 260 5.20 6.91 -27.18
N ILE A 261 5.22 6.51 -25.90
CA ILE A 261 5.30 7.45 -24.78
C ILE A 261 6.61 8.26 -24.83
N LEU A 262 7.74 7.58 -24.97
CA LEU A 262 9.04 8.25 -25.00
C LEU A 262 9.19 9.13 -26.24
N ASP A 263 8.66 8.70 -27.38
CA ASP A 263 8.65 9.51 -28.60
C ASP A 263 7.79 10.76 -28.48
N ASP A 264 6.58 10.67 -27.90
CA ASP A 264 5.74 11.83 -27.62
C ASP A 264 6.44 12.83 -26.68
N PHE A 265 7.22 12.34 -25.70
CA PHE A 265 8.03 13.20 -24.82
C PHE A 265 9.21 13.83 -25.54
N ARG A 266 9.94 13.09 -26.38
CA ARG A 266 11.04 13.62 -27.19
C ARG A 266 10.55 14.73 -28.12
N GLN A 267 9.42 14.53 -28.79
CA GLN A 267 8.78 15.55 -29.64
C GLN A 267 8.39 16.82 -28.86
N ALA A 268 8.15 16.70 -27.55
CA ALA A 268 7.87 17.82 -26.64
C ALA A 268 9.14 18.45 -26.02
N GLY A 269 10.32 18.05 -26.47
CA GLY A 269 11.61 18.60 -26.04
C GLY A 269 12.15 18.02 -24.74
N TYR A 270 11.67 16.85 -24.31
CA TYR A 270 12.24 16.15 -23.17
C TYR A 270 13.44 15.31 -23.60
N THR A 271 14.48 15.30 -22.78
CA THR A 271 15.56 14.32 -22.88
C THR A 271 15.19 13.07 -22.09
N VAL A 272 15.32 11.89 -22.71
CA VAL A 272 15.13 10.63 -21.99
C VAL A 272 16.40 10.31 -21.22
N VAL A 273 16.25 10.04 -19.92
CA VAL A 273 17.34 9.63 -19.04
C VAL A 273 17.04 8.25 -18.52
N THR A 274 17.94 7.31 -18.75
CA THR A 274 17.81 5.92 -18.32
C THR A 274 18.86 5.57 -17.29
N THR A 275 18.62 4.51 -16.52
CA THR A 275 19.58 4.03 -15.53
C THR A 275 20.14 2.67 -15.88
N SER A 276 21.40 2.45 -15.52
CA SER A 276 22.07 1.15 -15.57
C SER A 276 22.95 0.96 -14.33
N SER A 277 23.15 -0.29 -13.92
CA SER A 277 24.04 -0.65 -12.82
C SER A 277 25.52 -0.72 -13.24
N ASP A 278 25.80 -1.10 -14.50
CA ASP A 278 27.15 -1.35 -15.01
C ASP A 278 27.66 -0.24 -15.95
N ARG A 279 26.77 0.37 -16.73
CA ARG A 279 27.08 1.34 -17.80
C ARG A 279 26.53 2.74 -17.52
N GLY A 280 26.88 3.67 -18.39
CA GLY A 280 26.44 5.06 -18.30
C GLY A 280 27.40 5.97 -17.53
N GLN A 281 27.07 7.25 -17.55
CA GLN A 281 27.85 8.30 -16.89
C GLN A 281 27.56 8.32 -15.39
N ALA A 282 28.56 8.65 -14.57
CA ALA A 282 28.37 8.69 -13.13
C ALA A 282 27.44 9.86 -12.76
N LEU A 283 26.35 9.56 -12.04
CA LEU A 283 25.26 10.50 -11.74
C LEU A 283 25.77 11.86 -11.25
N PHE A 284 26.63 11.87 -10.22
CA PHE A 284 27.10 13.08 -9.56
C PHE A 284 28.14 13.89 -10.35
N SER A 285 28.65 13.36 -11.46
CA SER A 285 29.54 14.07 -12.38
C SER A 285 28.86 14.42 -13.70
N THR A 286 27.57 14.10 -13.85
CA THR A 286 26.81 14.29 -15.08
C THR A 286 25.86 15.48 -14.91
N THR A 287 25.77 16.33 -15.92
CA THR A 287 24.76 17.39 -15.95
C THR A 287 23.42 16.78 -16.38
N LEU A 288 22.41 16.86 -15.52
CA LEU A 288 21.08 16.34 -15.78
C LEU A 288 20.24 17.39 -16.52
N PRO A 289 19.47 17.01 -17.56
CA PRO A 289 18.63 17.95 -18.29
C PRO A 289 17.54 18.57 -17.41
N GLU A 290 17.26 19.85 -17.62
CA GLU A 290 16.18 20.58 -16.94
C GLU A 290 14.79 20.02 -17.28
N LYS A 291 14.64 19.50 -18.51
CA LYS A 291 13.42 18.89 -19.04
C LYS A 291 13.68 17.44 -19.41
N MET A 292 13.27 16.50 -18.55
CA MET A 292 13.63 15.08 -18.73
C MET A 292 12.55 14.08 -18.33
N VAL A 293 12.60 12.91 -18.98
CA VAL A 293 11.88 11.71 -18.57
C VAL A 293 12.88 10.73 -17.97
N LEU A 294 12.76 10.45 -16.68
CA LEU A 294 13.59 9.47 -15.98
C LEU A 294 12.95 8.08 -16.06
N VAL A 295 13.54 7.17 -16.83
CA VAL A 295 13.06 5.80 -16.99
C VAL A 295 13.69 4.90 -15.93
N LEU A 296 12.85 4.20 -15.16
CA LEU A 296 13.24 3.25 -14.11
C LEU A 296 12.47 1.93 -14.22
N GLY A 297 13.08 0.86 -13.70
CA GLY A 297 12.50 -0.48 -13.66
C GLY A 297 13.32 -1.47 -14.51
N ARG A 298 13.11 -1.48 -15.83
CA ARG A 298 14.07 -2.09 -16.76
C ARG A 298 15.28 -1.19 -16.99
N GLU A 299 16.47 -1.79 -16.93
CA GLU A 299 17.69 -1.10 -17.34
C GLU A 299 17.64 -0.77 -18.85
N TYR A 300 18.43 0.21 -19.27
CA TYR A 300 18.51 0.67 -20.66
C TYR A 300 18.58 -0.48 -21.67
N ASP A 301 19.42 -1.48 -21.40
CA ASP A 301 19.69 -2.61 -22.29
C ASP A 301 18.54 -3.60 -22.42
N TYR A 302 17.51 -3.43 -21.61
CA TYR A 302 16.30 -4.22 -21.69
C TYR A 302 15.13 -3.43 -22.26
N LEU A 303 15.24 -2.11 -22.48
CA LEU A 303 14.22 -1.38 -23.24
C LEU A 303 14.13 -1.92 -24.68
N PRO A 304 12.96 -1.91 -25.32
CA PRO A 304 12.86 -2.23 -26.75
C PRO A 304 13.85 -1.38 -27.56
N GLU A 305 14.48 -1.94 -28.60
CA GLU A 305 15.44 -1.18 -29.42
C GLU A 305 14.80 0.09 -30.01
N ALA A 306 13.53 0.00 -30.43
CA ALA A 306 12.75 1.15 -30.90
C ALA A 306 12.49 2.24 -29.84
N ALA A 307 12.66 1.93 -28.56
CA ALA A 307 12.50 2.92 -27.48
C ALA A 307 13.78 3.72 -27.22
N ARG A 308 14.91 3.36 -27.85
CA ARG A 308 16.23 3.93 -27.59
C ARG A 308 16.65 4.87 -28.71
N GLU A 309 17.20 6.02 -28.34
CA GLU A 309 17.76 7.00 -29.27
C GLU A 309 19.20 7.36 -28.88
N PRO A 310 20.08 7.74 -29.84
CA PRO A 310 21.47 8.12 -29.57
C PRO A 310 21.61 9.28 -28.59
N ASP A 311 20.62 10.17 -28.53
CA ASP A 311 20.60 11.35 -27.67
C ASP A 311 20.07 11.05 -26.24
N ASP A 312 19.69 9.80 -25.97
CA ASP A 312 19.29 9.39 -24.62
C ASP A 312 20.50 9.37 -23.67
N LEU A 313 20.30 9.89 -22.45
CA LEU A 313 21.34 9.91 -21.44
C LEU A 313 21.24 8.70 -20.53
N CYS A 314 22.26 7.84 -20.52
CA CYS A 314 22.36 6.75 -19.56
C CYS A 314 23.24 7.16 -18.36
N VAL A 315 22.68 7.09 -17.14
CA VAL A 315 23.39 7.39 -15.88
C VAL A 315 23.47 6.19 -14.96
N LYS A 316 24.48 6.16 -14.10
CA LYS A 316 24.60 5.19 -13.01
C LYS A 316 24.92 5.80 -11.66
N ILE A 317 24.41 5.17 -10.62
CA ILE A 317 24.73 5.49 -9.22
C ILE A 317 25.96 4.68 -8.81
N ASN A 318 27.12 5.31 -8.76
CA ASN A 318 28.33 4.64 -8.29
C ASN A 318 28.24 4.33 -6.79
N GLY A 319 28.79 3.18 -6.39
CA GLY A 319 28.87 2.73 -5.01
C GLY A 319 30.15 1.93 -4.74
N THR A 320 30.17 1.19 -3.65
CA THR A 320 31.35 0.38 -3.26
C THR A 320 31.47 -0.93 -4.03
N GLY A 321 30.43 -1.34 -4.76
CA GLY A 321 30.38 -2.64 -5.46
C GLY A 321 30.09 -3.84 -4.56
N ASN A 322 29.77 -3.63 -3.27
CA ASN A 322 29.39 -4.73 -2.36
C ASN A 322 28.03 -5.35 -2.69
N VAL A 323 27.20 -4.63 -3.45
CA VAL A 323 25.92 -5.08 -3.99
C VAL A 323 25.84 -4.63 -5.44
N GLU A 324 25.11 -5.39 -6.26
CA GLU A 324 24.96 -5.13 -7.69
C GLU A 324 24.09 -3.89 -7.96
N SER A 325 22.98 -3.74 -7.24
CA SER A 325 22.01 -2.67 -7.48
C SER A 325 21.30 -2.22 -6.20
N LEU A 326 20.71 -1.02 -6.26
CA LEU A 326 19.86 -0.47 -5.22
C LEU A 326 18.40 -0.88 -5.45
N ASN A 327 17.61 -0.90 -4.38
CA ASN A 327 16.15 -0.95 -4.53
C ASN A 327 15.67 0.24 -5.38
N VAL A 328 14.75 -0.01 -6.31
CA VAL A 328 14.29 0.99 -7.28
C VAL A 328 13.72 2.26 -6.63
N SER A 329 13.03 2.16 -5.48
CA SER A 329 12.52 3.32 -4.76
C SER A 329 13.64 4.16 -4.12
N VAL A 330 14.71 3.50 -3.64
CA VAL A 330 15.90 4.18 -3.10
C VAL A 330 16.67 4.86 -4.23
N ALA A 331 16.88 4.17 -5.36
CA ALA A 331 17.52 4.75 -6.53
C ALA A 331 16.76 5.98 -7.05
N THR A 332 15.42 5.91 -7.08
CA THR A 332 14.55 7.05 -7.44
C THR A 332 14.83 8.25 -6.55
N GLY A 333 14.89 8.05 -5.22
CA GLY A 333 15.21 9.12 -4.29
C GLY A 333 16.56 9.79 -4.58
N VAL A 334 17.61 9.00 -4.87
CA VAL A 334 18.95 9.51 -5.20
C VAL A 334 18.95 10.31 -6.51
N LEU A 335 18.31 9.77 -7.55
CA LEU A 335 18.26 10.40 -8.87
C LEU A 335 17.47 11.71 -8.85
N LEU A 336 16.31 11.71 -8.20
CA LEU A 336 15.48 12.91 -8.09
C LEU A 336 16.11 13.96 -7.17
N ALA A 337 16.83 13.55 -6.13
CA ALA A 337 17.59 14.48 -5.30
C ALA A 337 18.67 15.22 -6.09
N GLU A 338 19.40 14.50 -6.95
CA GLU A 338 20.43 15.13 -7.79
C GLU A 338 19.82 16.04 -8.85
N TRP A 339 18.72 15.61 -9.51
CA TRP A 339 18.01 16.47 -10.46
C TRP A 339 17.51 17.75 -9.79
N TRP A 340 16.92 17.63 -8.61
CA TRP A 340 16.44 18.79 -7.84
C TRP A 340 17.60 19.70 -7.43
N ARG A 341 18.72 19.14 -6.97
CA ARG A 341 19.93 19.91 -6.61
C ARG A 341 20.49 20.71 -7.79
N GLN A 342 20.47 20.15 -9.00
CA GLN A 342 21.01 20.83 -10.18
C GLN A 342 20.06 21.89 -10.73
N ASN A 343 18.74 21.65 -10.68
CA ASN A 343 17.80 22.45 -11.45
C ASN A 343 16.83 23.28 -10.59
N LYS A 344 16.67 23.00 -9.28
CA LYS A 344 15.68 23.65 -8.40
C LYS A 344 16.25 24.25 -7.11
N ALA A 345 17.40 23.80 -6.64
CA ALA A 345 18.04 24.25 -5.41
C ALA A 345 18.76 25.60 -5.58
#